data_AF-A0A8E2JTN6-F1
#
_entry.id   AF-A0A8E2JTN6-F1
#
_cell.length_a   1.000
_cell.length_b   1.000
_cell.length_c   1.000
_cell.angle_alpha   90.00
_cell.angle_beta   90.00
_cell.angle_gamma   90.00
#
_symmetry.space_group_name_H-M   'P 1'
#
loop_
_entity.id
_entity.type
_entity.pdbx_description
1 polymer ?
#
loop_
_entity_poly.entity_id
_entity_poly.type
_entity_poly.pdbx_seq_one_letter_code
_entity_poly.pdbx_strand_id
1 'polypeptide(L)'
;MKNPLSKYTIVATGDFGSHSYGDMKRWVENNGGTWATSVTARTTHLICSKEHWKKKAPLVKAAQRDPDIKIVTFDWLEDSLLKSTHKREKPYMWKTIEKARLKEKKEIRAKERKQAKHDVAKFGRGCKSAMSDLQSGTSKARSKPTSTSWFSSSLDALQRARAERATADAPAPPMPTQKSSSISHQQAQSDFHTAPGADEPTDLYHIYMDSTGFEYDITLTRIDLTNNRNERYHLRLYESHTEPHTYCTHIRLSKPSELPKTQLLVPLASPFSTAFRGFCNVFRKRTLLLWDERFERRLAMSRKLPGQEPYVYLPPPAGEPRGVLPEMALTKPHGDNGVCEDFI
;
A
#
# COMPACT_ATOMS: atom_id res chain seq x y z
N MET A 1 32.14 8.68 -30.17
CA MET A 1 31.19 8.61 -29.04
C MET A 1 29.81 8.96 -29.57
N LYS A 2 28.76 8.24 -29.16
CA LYS A 2 27.39 8.64 -29.53
C LYS A 2 27.05 9.87 -28.68
N ASN A 3 26.64 10.96 -29.33
CA ASN A 3 26.23 12.20 -28.67
C ASN A 3 24.70 12.31 -28.73
N PRO A 4 23.96 11.57 -27.86
CA PRO A 4 22.51 11.49 -27.92
C PRO A 4 21.83 12.84 -27.68
N LEU A 5 22.55 13.80 -27.08
CA LEU A 5 22.02 15.10 -26.72
C LEU A 5 22.50 16.24 -27.64
N SER A 6 23.25 15.95 -28.69
CA SER A 6 23.87 16.93 -29.60
C SER A 6 22.95 18.00 -30.19
N LYS A 7 21.67 17.71 -30.32
CA LYS A 7 20.67 18.62 -30.91
C LYS A 7 19.87 19.40 -29.87
N TYR A 8 20.12 19.17 -28.58
CA TYR A 8 19.27 19.66 -27.51
C TYR A 8 19.99 20.72 -26.66
N THR A 9 19.37 21.90 -26.59
CA THR A 9 19.64 22.87 -25.53
C THR A 9 18.67 22.62 -24.39
N ILE A 10 19.20 22.28 -23.22
CA ILE A 10 18.47 21.82 -22.04
C ILE A 10 18.59 22.88 -20.94
N VAL A 11 17.45 23.20 -20.33
CA VAL A 11 17.33 23.99 -19.11
C VAL A 11 16.70 23.10 -18.05
N ALA A 12 17.08 23.25 -16.78
CA ALA A 12 16.43 22.57 -15.68
C ALA A 12 15.81 23.57 -14.68
N THR A 13 14.74 23.15 -14.00
CA THR A 13 14.13 23.94 -12.93
C THR A 13 13.48 23.05 -11.86
N GLY A 14 13.78 23.37 -10.61
CA GLY A 14 13.27 22.67 -9.42
C GLY A 14 14.36 21.93 -8.65
N ASP A 15 13.91 21.22 -7.63
CA ASP A 15 14.75 20.31 -6.87
C ASP A 15 14.72 18.90 -7.48
N PHE A 16 15.90 18.29 -7.61
CA PHE A 16 16.13 16.95 -8.14
C PHE A 16 16.81 16.03 -7.11
N GLY A 17 16.77 16.41 -5.82
CA GLY A 17 17.29 15.60 -4.72
C GLY A 17 18.81 15.47 -4.78
N SER A 18 19.29 14.24 -4.96
CA SER A 18 20.72 13.91 -4.97
C SER A 18 21.49 14.44 -6.18
N HIS A 19 20.80 14.94 -7.20
CA HIS A 19 21.43 15.43 -8.43
C HIS A 19 21.44 16.95 -8.47
N SER A 20 22.63 17.54 -8.42
CA SER A 20 22.78 18.98 -8.51
C SER A 20 22.68 19.47 -9.97
N TYR A 21 22.41 20.76 -10.14
CA TYR A 21 22.50 21.42 -11.46
C TYR A 21 23.89 21.28 -12.09
N GLY A 22 24.94 21.18 -11.27
CA GLY A 22 26.31 20.98 -11.74
C GLY A 22 26.52 19.61 -12.35
N ASP A 23 25.96 18.56 -11.73
CA ASP A 23 26.04 17.19 -12.25
C ASP A 23 25.27 17.07 -13.56
N MET A 24 24.04 17.59 -13.59
CA MET A 24 23.20 17.60 -14.79
C MET A 24 23.87 18.35 -15.95
N LYS A 25 24.47 19.52 -15.67
CA LYS A 25 25.25 20.27 -16.66
C LYS A 25 26.37 19.42 -17.25
N ARG A 26 27.20 18.80 -16.40
CA ARG A 26 28.30 17.93 -16.82
C ARG A 26 27.80 16.78 -17.68
N TRP A 27 26.71 16.13 -17.30
CA TRP A 27 26.15 15.02 -18.09
C TRP A 27 25.65 15.44 -19.46
N VAL A 28 24.95 16.58 -19.53
CA VAL A 28 24.44 17.12 -20.79
C VAL A 28 25.59 17.47 -21.73
N GLU A 29 26.58 18.22 -21.25
CA GLU A 29 27.74 18.67 -22.04
C GLU A 29 28.61 17.48 -22.48
N ASN A 30 28.87 16.52 -21.60
CA ASN A 30 29.64 15.30 -21.94
C ASN A 30 28.94 14.42 -22.99
N ASN A 31 27.63 14.55 -23.17
CA ASN A 31 26.85 13.83 -24.18
C ASN A 31 26.50 14.69 -25.40
N GLY A 32 27.20 15.83 -25.56
CA GLY A 32 27.15 16.75 -26.69
C GLY A 32 26.03 17.78 -26.65
N GLY A 33 25.19 17.80 -25.60
CA GLY A 33 24.12 18.78 -25.46
C GLY A 33 24.61 20.13 -24.95
N THR A 34 23.76 21.15 -25.04
CA THR A 34 24.05 22.48 -24.51
C THR A 34 23.24 22.72 -23.25
N TRP A 35 23.90 23.12 -22.15
CA TRP A 35 23.21 23.51 -20.93
C TRP A 35 22.95 25.02 -20.91
N ALA A 36 21.73 25.41 -20.56
CA ALA A 36 21.35 26.81 -20.37
C ALA A 36 20.75 27.04 -18.98
N THR A 37 21.04 28.19 -18.38
CA THR A 37 20.53 28.59 -17.05
C THR A 37 19.15 29.25 -17.11
N SER A 38 18.75 29.74 -18.28
CA SER A 38 17.46 30.37 -18.53
C SER A 38 16.87 29.90 -19.86
N VAL A 39 15.57 30.09 -20.02
CA VAL A 39 14.87 29.79 -21.26
C VAL A 39 15.30 30.82 -22.32
N THR A 40 15.86 30.34 -23.42
CA THR A 40 16.30 31.13 -24.57
C THR A 40 15.62 30.63 -25.84
N ALA A 41 15.72 31.36 -26.95
CA ALA A 41 15.14 30.96 -28.24
C ALA A 41 15.68 29.62 -28.79
N ARG A 42 16.85 29.16 -28.32
CA ARG A 42 17.44 27.86 -28.70
C ARG A 42 17.04 26.72 -27.76
N THR A 43 16.40 27.03 -26.63
CA THR A 43 16.01 26.03 -25.64
C THR A 43 14.99 25.08 -26.25
N THR A 44 15.32 23.78 -26.23
CA THR A 44 14.45 22.72 -26.79
C THR A 44 13.69 21.99 -25.68
N HIS A 45 14.34 21.81 -24.54
CA HIS A 45 13.83 21.02 -23.42
C HIS A 45 13.97 21.80 -22.11
N LEU A 46 12.88 21.78 -21.33
CA LEU A 46 12.89 22.20 -19.94
C LEU A 46 12.65 20.96 -19.08
N ILE A 47 13.67 20.52 -18.36
CA ILE A 47 13.55 19.50 -17.31
C ILE A 47 12.94 20.18 -16.08
N CYS A 48 11.81 19.68 -15.63
CA CYS A 48 11.06 20.31 -14.54
C CYS A 48 10.74 19.31 -13.43
N SER A 49 10.98 19.71 -12.18
CA SER A 49 10.52 18.94 -11.03
C SER A 49 9.00 19.02 -10.86
N LYS A 50 8.43 18.02 -10.20
CA LYS A 50 6.99 17.94 -9.90
C LYS A 50 6.48 19.18 -9.16
N GLU A 51 7.30 19.71 -8.28
CA GLU A 51 6.95 20.86 -7.44
C GLU A 51 6.88 22.14 -8.26
N HIS A 52 7.89 22.39 -9.10
CA HIS A 52 7.92 23.57 -9.96
C HIS A 52 6.83 23.54 -11.02
N TRP A 53 6.49 22.36 -11.54
CA TRP A 53 5.37 22.18 -12.46
C TRP A 53 4.03 22.56 -11.83
N LYS A 54 3.81 22.16 -10.56
CA LYS A 54 2.59 22.48 -9.78
C LYS A 54 2.53 23.95 -9.40
N LYS A 55 3.64 24.50 -8.89
CA LYS A 55 3.75 25.92 -8.49
C LYS A 55 3.74 26.90 -9.67
N LYS A 56 3.88 26.38 -10.91
CA LYS A 56 4.03 27.20 -12.13
C LYS A 56 5.17 28.19 -11.97
N ALA A 57 6.36 27.66 -11.69
CA ALA A 57 7.58 28.45 -11.57
C ALA A 57 7.81 29.35 -12.81
N PRO A 58 8.54 30.47 -12.70
CA PRO A 58 8.73 31.41 -13.80
C PRO A 58 9.25 30.76 -15.09
N LEU A 59 10.24 29.87 -14.99
CA LEU A 59 10.78 29.12 -16.13
C LEU A 59 9.75 28.20 -16.79
N VAL A 60 8.85 27.60 -15.99
CA VAL A 60 7.74 26.78 -16.51
C VAL A 60 6.75 27.65 -17.26
N LYS A 61 6.41 28.83 -16.73
CA LYS A 61 5.51 29.78 -17.42
C LYS A 61 6.14 30.30 -18.72
N ALA A 62 7.45 30.60 -18.72
CA ALA A 62 8.17 31.00 -19.92
C ALA A 62 8.15 29.89 -20.97
N ALA A 63 8.54 28.66 -20.60
CA ALA A 63 8.51 27.51 -21.50
C ALA A 63 7.09 27.11 -21.97
N GLN A 64 6.03 27.52 -21.26
CA GLN A 64 4.65 27.30 -21.69
C GLN A 64 4.19 28.27 -22.78
N ARG A 65 4.85 29.43 -22.93
CA ARG A 65 4.54 30.43 -23.97
C ARG A 65 5.01 29.96 -25.34
N ASP A 66 6.13 29.24 -25.38
CA ASP A 66 6.69 28.70 -26.61
C ASP A 66 6.26 27.24 -26.82
N PRO A 67 5.55 26.91 -27.93
CA PRO A 67 5.06 25.55 -28.18
C PRO A 67 6.18 24.56 -28.54
N ASP A 68 7.34 25.06 -28.98
CA ASP A 68 8.50 24.26 -29.36
C ASP A 68 9.22 23.68 -28.14
N ILE A 69 9.09 24.32 -26.97
CA ILE A 69 9.77 23.88 -25.75
C ILE A 69 9.02 22.71 -25.11
N LYS A 70 9.71 21.57 -25.03
CA LYS A 70 9.20 20.36 -24.38
C LYS A 70 9.48 20.42 -22.89
N ILE A 71 8.41 20.48 -22.08
CA ILE A 71 8.53 20.42 -20.62
C ILE A 71 8.43 18.96 -20.17
N VAL A 72 9.57 18.38 -19.77
CA VAL A 72 9.75 16.95 -19.48
C VAL A 72 10.17 16.70 -18.03
N THR A 73 10.03 15.46 -17.56
CA THR A 73 10.56 15.00 -16.27
C THR A 73 12.06 14.75 -16.34
N PHE A 74 12.70 14.65 -15.18
CA PHE A 74 14.12 14.29 -15.06
C PHE A 74 14.42 12.91 -15.70
N ASP A 75 13.49 11.97 -15.57
CA ASP A 75 13.62 10.60 -16.09
C ASP A 75 13.93 10.56 -17.60
N TRP A 76 13.51 11.57 -18.39
CA TRP A 76 13.86 11.65 -19.81
C TRP A 76 15.37 11.78 -20.02
N LEU A 77 16.03 12.62 -19.22
CA LEU A 77 17.47 12.81 -19.29
C LEU A 77 18.17 11.55 -18.82
N GLU A 78 17.78 11.01 -17.67
CA GLU A 78 18.34 9.79 -17.09
C GLU A 78 18.25 8.61 -18.06
N ASP A 79 17.07 8.33 -18.62
CA ASP A 79 16.87 7.25 -19.58
C ASP A 79 17.65 7.46 -20.89
N SER A 80 17.84 8.71 -21.30
CA SER A 80 18.61 9.05 -22.51
C SER A 80 20.11 8.79 -22.30
N LEU A 81 20.61 9.12 -21.11
CA LEU A 81 21.99 8.90 -20.70
C LEU A 81 22.27 7.41 -20.49
N LEU A 82 21.43 6.72 -19.70
CA LEU A 82 21.58 5.31 -19.36
C LEU A 82 21.62 4.41 -20.61
N LYS A 83 20.78 4.73 -21.61
CA LYS A 83 20.71 3.97 -22.86
C LYS A 83 21.59 4.55 -23.97
N SER A 84 22.32 5.65 -23.73
CA SER A 84 23.13 6.37 -24.73
C SER A 84 22.38 6.62 -26.05
N THR A 85 21.08 6.93 -25.96
CA THR A 85 20.17 7.12 -27.10
C THR A 85 19.16 8.21 -26.76
N HIS A 86 18.78 9.04 -27.73
CA HIS A 86 17.71 10.01 -27.50
C HIS A 86 16.39 9.31 -27.17
N LYS A 87 15.65 9.81 -26.18
CA LYS A 87 14.31 9.31 -25.85
C LYS A 87 13.22 10.18 -26.45
N ARG A 88 12.13 9.52 -26.86
CA ARG A 88 10.90 10.22 -27.26
C ARG A 88 10.37 10.99 -26.07
N GLU A 89 10.00 12.25 -26.27
CA GLU A 89 9.66 13.20 -25.21
C GLU A 89 8.25 12.96 -24.69
N LYS A 90 7.31 12.59 -25.57
CA LYS A 90 5.87 12.41 -25.28
C LYS A 90 5.57 11.68 -23.96
N PRO A 91 6.15 10.50 -23.65
CA PRO A 91 5.88 9.79 -22.40
C PRO A 91 6.37 10.53 -21.13
N TYR A 92 7.39 11.38 -21.26
CA TYR A 92 7.99 12.12 -20.14
C TYR A 92 7.45 13.55 -20.00
N MET A 93 6.61 14.01 -20.95
CA MET A 93 6.02 15.35 -20.87
C MET A 93 5.04 15.46 -19.71
N TRP A 94 5.18 16.51 -18.90
CA TRP A 94 4.29 16.76 -17.76
C TRP A 94 2.81 16.85 -18.15
N LYS A 95 2.51 17.44 -19.32
CA LYS A 95 1.13 17.49 -19.86
C LYS A 95 0.56 16.08 -20.11
N THR A 96 1.38 15.16 -20.64
CA THR A 96 0.97 13.78 -20.91
C THR A 96 0.77 13.01 -19.62
N ILE A 97 1.74 13.09 -18.70
CA ILE A 97 1.70 12.40 -17.40
C ILE A 97 0.47 12.84 -16.60
N GLU A 98 0.20 14.14 -16.52
CA GLU A 98 -0.95 14.65 -15.77
C GLU A 98 -2.29 14.25 -16.40
N LYS A 99 -2.37 14.25 -17.74
CA LYS A 99 -3.57 13.78 -18.47
C LYS A 99 -3.82 12.29 -18.22
N ALA A 100 -2.77 11.47 -18.26
CA ALA A 100 -2.85 10.04 -17.97
C ALA A 100 -3.32 9.79 -16.52
N ARG A 101 -2.71 10.49 -15.56
CA ARG A 101 -3.07 10.42 -14.13
C ARG A 101 -4.53 10.82 -13.88
N LEU A 102 -5.01 11.87 -14.56
CA LEU A 102 -6.41 12.30 -14.42
C LEU A 102 -7.38 11.28 -15.03
N LYS A 103 -7.02 10.66 -16.16
CA LYS A 103 -7.83 9.60 -16.79
C LYS A 103 -7.94 8.38 -15.86
N GLU A 104 -6.81 7.90 -15.34
CA GLU A 104 -6.74 6.80 -14.38
C GLU A 104 -7.59 7.09 -13.14
N LYS A 105 -7.45 8.29 -12.54
CA LYS A 105 -8.26 8.70 -11.38
C LYS A 105 -9.76 8.70 -11.67
N LYS A 106 -10.19 9.11 -12.87
CA LYS A 106 -11.61 9.08 -13.28
C LYS A 106 -12.11 7.64 -13.44
N GLU A 107 -11.30 6.76 -14.01
CA GLU A 107 -11.65 5.34 -14.18
C GLU A 107 -11.79 4.62 -12.83
N ILE A 108 -10.88 4.88 -11.89
CA ILE A 108 -10.96 4.34 -10.51
C ILE A 108 -12.27 4.78 -9.85
N ARG A 109 -12.56 6.08 -9.85
CA ARG A 109 -13.83 6.62 -9.28
C ARG A 109 -15.07 6.05 -9.97
N ALA A 110 -15.02 5.84 -11.28
CA ALA A 110 -16.13 5.23 -12.01
C ALA A 110 -16.35 3.77 -11.60
N LYS A 111 -15.28 3.00 -11.37
CA LYS A 111 -15.34 1.62 -10.86
C LYS A 111 -15.91 1.59 -9.44
N GLU A 112 -15.41 2.43 -8.54
CA GLU A 112 -15.92 2.55 -7.16
C GLU A 112 -17.41 2.90 -7.14
N ARG A 113 -17.85 3.86 -7.96
CA ARG A 113 -19.28 4.21 -8.06
C ARG A 113 -20.13 3.06 -8.59
N LYS A 114 -19.64 2.30 -9.57
CA LYS A 114 -20.35 1.12 -10.10
C LYS A 114 -20.47 0.04 -9.01
N GLN A 115 -19.40 -0.20 -8.25
CA GLN A 115 -19.39 -1.14 -7.14
C GLN A 115 -20.37 -0.72 -6.03
N ALA A 116 -20.31 0.53 -5.59
CA ALA A 116 -21.24 1.05 -4.59
C ALA A 116 -22.72 0.91 -5.01
N LYS A 117 -23.04 1.18 -6.29
CA LYS A 117 -24.40 0.96 -6.82
C LYS A 117 -24.81 -0.50 -6.80
N HIS A 118 -23.89 -1.40 -7.16
CA HIS A 118 -24.13 -2.84 -7.10
C HIS A 118 -24.44 -3.29 -5.67
N ASP A 119 -23.66 -2.83 -4.70
CA ASP A 119 -23.80 -3.21 -3.29
C ASP A 119 -25.10 -2.68 -2.68
N VAL A 120 -25.49 -1.44 -3.01
CA VAL A 120 -26.80 -0.88 -2.63
C VAL A 120 -27.95 -1.69 -3.23
N ALA A 121 -27.85 -2.08 -4.51
CA ALA A 121 -28.88 -2.90 -5.14
C ALA A 121 -28.97 -4.31 -4.52
N LYS A 122 -27.82 -4.92 -4.17
CA LYS A 122 -27.75 -6.20 -3.47
C LYS A 122 -28.39 -6.11 -2.09
N PHE A 123 -28.06 -5.07 -1.32
CA PHE A 123 -28.67 -4.83 -0.01
C PHE A 123 -30.19 -4.65 -0.10
N GLY A 124 -30.67 -3.85 -1.06
CA GLY A 124 -32.10 -3.64 -1.27
C GLY A 124 -32.87 -4.93 -1.60
N ARG A 125 -32.28 -5.83 -2.40
CA ARG A 125 -32.86 -7.16 -2.66
C ARG A 125 -32.91 -8.02 -1.40
N GLY A 126 -31.84 -8.00 -0.59
CA GLY A 126 -31.79 -8.71 0.70
C GLY A 126 -32.88 -8.22 1.66
N CYS A 127 -33.04 -6.90 1.81
CA CYS A 127 -34.06 -6.30 2.67
C CYS A 127 -35.49 -6.67 2.24
N LYS A 128 -35.79 -6.63 0.92
CA LYS A 128 -37.11 -7.05 0.39
C LYS A 128 -37.39 -8.53 0.66
N SER A 129 -36.38 -9.38 0.54
CA SER A 129 -36.51 -10.82 0.81
C SER A 129 -36.80 -11.07 2.28
N ALA A 130 -36.08 -10.40 3.19
CA ALA A 130 -36.31 -10.50 4.63
C ALA A 130 -37.71 -9.98 5.04
N MET A 131 -38.21 -8.91 4.41
CA MET A 131 -39.58 -8.44 4.66
C MET A 131 -40.63 -9.45 4.22
N SER A 132 -40.44 -10.14 3.09
CA SER A 132 -41.34 -11.21 2.66
C SER A 132 -41.39 -12.37 3.66
N ASP A 133 -40.27 -12.71 4.29
CA ASP A 133 -40.21 -13.77 5.31
C ASP A 133 -40.95 -13.35 6.59
N LEU A 134 -40.85 -12.08 6.99
CA LEU A 134 -41.54 -11.55 8.17
C LEU A 134 -43.05 -11.38 7.96
N GLN A 135 -43.52 -11.18 6.71
CA GLN A 135 -44.93 -11.06 6.38
C GLN A 135 -45.65 -12.39 6.11
N SER A 136 -44.96 -13.54 6.12
CA SER A 136 -45.56 -14.87 5.92
C SER A 136 -46.40 -15.39 7.12
N GLY A 137 -46.83 -14.50 8.02
CA GLY A 137 -47.72 -14.78 9.15
C GLY A 137 -49.19 -14.44 8.92
N THR A 138 -49.60 -13.92 7.75
CA THR A 138 -51.02 -13.66 7.47
C THR A 138 -51.47 -14.39 6.21
N SER A 139 -52.43 -15.29 6.42
CA SER A 139 -53.15 -16.10 5.46
C SER A 139 -53.73 -15.24 4.33
N LYS A 140 -53.08 -15.26 3.15
CA LYS A 140 -53.80 -15.03 1.90
C LYS A 140 -54.11 -16.38 1.27
N ALA A 141 -55.39 -16.72 1.31
CA ALA A 141 -55.98 -17.87 0.65
C ALA A 141 -55.56 -17.90 -0.82
N ARG A 142 -54.89 -18.96 -1.24
CA ARG A 142 -54.75 -19.28 -2.66
C ARG A 142 -54.85 -20.79 -2.90
N SER A 143 -55.89 -21.10 -3.66
CA SER A 143 -56.14 -22.26 -4.54
C SER A 143 -55.51 -23.61 -4.20
N LYS A 144 -56.40 -24.59 -3.99
CA LYS A 144 -56.18 -26.03 -3.80
C LYS A 144 -55.04 -26.60 -4.67
N PRO A 145 -54.04 -27.28 -4.08
CA PRO A 145 -53.14 -28.14 -4.82
C PRO A 145 -53.73 -29.55 -4.92
N THR A 146 -53.82 -30.06 -6.14
CA THR A 146 -53.96 -31.48 -6.45
C THR A 146 -52.60 -32.14 -6.33
N SER A 147 -52.31 -32.80 -5.21
CA SER A 147 -51.76 -34.16 -5.18
C SER A 147 -51.44 -34.58 -3.75
N THR A 148 -51.62 -35.88 -3.56
CA THR A 148 -51.59 -36.64 -2.32
C THR A 148 -50.22 -36.59 -1.64
N SER A 149 -50.13 -35.83 -0.54
CA SER A 149 -49.18 -36.11 0.54
C SER A 149 -49.77 -35.61 1.86
N TRP A 150 -50.22 -36.57 2.67
CA TRP A 150 -50.91 -36.39 3.95
C TRP A 150 -49.88 -36.37 5.08
N PHE A 151 -49.58 -35.17 5.60
CA PHE A 151 -48.53 -34.85 6.59
C PHE A 151 -47.18 -34.40 6.01
N SER A 152 -47.18 -33.24 5.33
CA SER A 152 -46.00 -32.37 5.32
C SER A 152 -46.34 -31.11 6.11
N SER A 153 -45.67 -30.91 7.24
CA SER A 153 -45.78 -29.68 8.01
C SER A 153 -45.36 -28.50 7.12
N SER A 154 -46.08 -27.38 7.19
CA SER A 154 -45.67 -26.13 6.52
C SER A 154 -44.23 -25.72 6.87
N LEU A 155 -43.74 -26.17 8.03
CA LEU A 155 -42.35 -26.04 8.46
C LEU A 155 -41.38 -26.80 7.56
N ASP A 156 -41.74 -27.99 7.10
CA ASP A 156 -40.90 -28.88 6.29
C ASP A 156 -40.80 -28.35 4.84
N ALA A 157 -41.89 -27.78 4.32
CA ALA A 157 -41.89 -27.06 3.05
C ALA A 157 -41.06 -25.76 3.13
N LEU A 158 -41.17 -25.00 4.23
CA LEU A 158 -40.35 -23.81 4.50
C LEU A 158 -38.86 -24.16 4.65
N GLN A 159 -38.54 -25.26 5.32
CA GLN A 159 -37.17 -25.75 5.52
C GLN A 159 -36.55 -26.18 4.20
N ARG A 160 -37.27 -26.89 3.32
CA ARG A 160 -36.78 -27.23 1.98
C ARG A 160 -36.52 -25.99 1.12
N ALA A 161 -37.45 -25.03 1.10
CA ALA A 161 -37.26 -23.78 0.36
C ALA A 161 -36.09 -22.93 0.89
N ARG A 162 -35.81 -22.98 2.21
CA ARG A 162 -34.64 -22.34 2.82
C ARG A 162 -33.35 -23.08 2.46
N ALA A 163 -33.37 -24.41 2.46
CA ALA A 163 -32.22 -25.24 2.13
C ALA A 163 -31.83 -25.12 0.64
N GLU A 164 -32.80 -25.14 -0.28
CA GLU A 164 -32.56 -24.97 -1.72
C GLU A 164 -31.94 -23.60 -2.04
N ARG A 165 -32.32 -22.54 -1.31
CA ARG A 165 -31.72 -21.20 -1.44
C ARG A 165 -30.36 -21.07 -0.76
N ALA A 166 -30.14 -21.76 0.36
CA ALA A 166 -28.83 -21.85 0.99
C ALA A 166 -27.81 -22.58 0.08
N THR A 167 -28.26 -23.58 -0.70
CA THR A 167 -27.40 -24.26 -1.68
C THR A 167 -27.19 -23.47 -2.97
N ALA A 168 -28.10 -22.55 -3.31
CA ALA A 168 -28.00 -21.73 -4.52
C ALA A 168 -27.11 -20.47 -4.35
N ASP A 169 -26.89 -19.99 -3.12
CA ASP A 169 -26.15 -18.72 -2.89
C ASP A 169 -25.31 -18.68 -1.59
N ALA A 170 -24.83 -19.81 -1.04
CA ALA A 170 -23.96 -19.77 0.14
C ALA A 170 -22.72 -20.70 0.08
N PRO A 171 -21.51 -20.20 0.39
CA PRO A 171 -20.57 -20.88 1.26
C PRO A 171 -21.12 -20.91 2.71
N ALA A 172 -20.82 -22.00 3.42
CA ALA A 172 -21.25 -22.48 4.74
C ALA A 172 -21.81 -21.50 5.83
N PRO A 173 -22.72 -21.97 6.72
CA PRO A 173 -23.42 -21.14 7.71
C PRO A 173 -22.66 -20.98 9.05
N PRO A 174 -22.77 -19.83 9.74
CA PRO A 174 -22.60 -19.74 11.18
C PRO A 174 -23.95 -19.72 11.93
N MET A 175 -23.98 -20.31 13.12
CA MET A 175 -25.10 -20.30 14.09
C MET A 175 -24.59 -19.68 15.41
N PRO A 176 -25.44 -19.33 16.39
CA PRO A 176 -26.17 -18.08 16.52
C PRO A 176 -25.67 -17.16 17.67
N THR A 177 -25.90 -15.87 17.49
CA THR A 177 -25.71 -14.74 18.40
C THR A 177 -26.52 -14.79 19.71
N GLN A 178 -25.94 -14.30 20.80
CA GLN A 178 -26.69 -13.73 21.94
C GLN A 178 -26.70 -12.19 21.87
N LYS A 179 -27.87 -11.64 22.22
CA LYS A 179 -28.28 -10.22 22.38
C LYS A 179 -27.30 -9.48 23.32
N SER A 180 -27.04 -8.18 23.31
CA SER A 180 -27.74 -6.91 23.02
C SER A 180 -26.62 -5.85 22.87
N SER A 181 -26.74 -4.60 22.40
CA SER A 181 -27.69 -3.52 22.66
C SER A 181 -27.24 -2.29 21.84
N SER A 182 -28.20 -1.48 21.40
CA SER A 182 -28.10 -0.03 21.12
C SER A 182 -26.95 0.53 20.26
N ILE A 183 -27.36 1.04 19.10
CA ILE A 183 -26.62 1.96 18.23
C ILE A 183 -26.32 3.26 18.97
N SER A 184 -25.06 3.68 18.96
CA SER A 184 -24.67 5.10 19.01
C SER A 184 -23.77 5.39 17.80
N HIS A 185 -24.21 6.34 16.97
CA HIS A 185 -23.33 7.00 16.01
C HIS A 185 -22.33 7.88 16.78
N GLN A 186 -21.04 7.61 16.64
CA GLN A 186 -20.00 8.61 16.85
C GLN A 186 -18.99 8.57 15.70
N GLN A 187 -18.74 9.76 15.19
CA GLN A 187 -17.73 10.08 14.17
C GLN A 187 -16.31 9.82 14.70
N ALA A 188 -15.42 9.48 13.77
CA ALA A 188 -14.00 9.83 13.69
C ALA A 188 -13.18 9.87 15.01
N GLN A 189 -12.13 9.04 15.08
CA GLN A 189 -10.75 9.50 15.21
C GLN A 189 -9.78 8.31 15.21
N SER A 190 -8.56 8.63 14.81
CA SER A 190 -7.36 7.83 14.77
C SER A 190 -6.92 7.41 16.17
N ASP A 191 -7.09 6.14 16.52
CA ASP A 191 -6.44 5.56 17.68
C ASP A 191 -5.37 4.57 17.22
N PHE A 192 -4.15 5.11 17.08
CA PHE A 192 -2.92 4.40 16.76
C PHE A 192 -2.29 3.70 17.97
N HIS A 193 -3.07 3.32 18.99
CA HIS A 193 -2.57 2.50 20.09
C HIS A 193 -3.55 1.36 20.37
N THR A 194 -3.19 0.16 19.88
CA THR A 194 -3.84 -1.08 20.31
C THR A 194 -3.44 -1.34 21.76
N ALA A 195 -4.42 -1.49 22.65
CA ALA A 195 -4.20 -1.82 24.05
C ALA A 195 -3.26 -3.04 24.20
N PRO A 196 -2.34 -3.02 25.18
CA PRO A 196 -1.36 -4.07 25.34
C PRO A 196 -2.05 -5.39 25.65
N GLY A 197 -1.70 -6.42 24.87
CA GLY A 197 -2.12 -7.79 25.17
C GLY A 197 -1.28 -8.33 26.33
N ALA A 198 -1.82 -9.28 27.10
CA ALA A 198 -1.22 -9.82 28.32
C ALA A 198 0.17 -10.48 28.19
N ASP A 199 0.76 -10.53 26.99
CA ASP A 199 2.09 -11.08 26.70
C ASP A 199 3.12 -10.00 26.31
N GLU A 200 2.81 -8.71 26.52
CA GLU A 200 3.65 -7.60 26.10
C GLU A 200 4.71 -7.27 27.18
N PRO A 201 6.01 -7.20 26.84
CA PRO A 201 7.08 -6.91 27.80
C PRO A 201 7.14 -5.40 28.11
N THR A 202 6.02 -4.80 28.54
CA THR A 202 5.88 -3.34 28.70
C THR A 202 6.56 -2.76 29.94
N ASP A 203 6.82 -3.56 30.98
CA ASP A 203 7.32 -3.00 32.26
C ASP A 203 8.84 -2.72 32.23
N LEU A 204 9.59 -3.39 31.36
CA LEU A 204 11.05 -3.27 31.27
C LEU A 204 11.54 -2.72 29.93
N TYR A 205 10.64 -2.63 28.93
CA TYR A 205 10.96 -2.21 27.58
C TYR A 205 9.93 -1.21 27.05
N HIS A 206 10.39 -0.29 26.20
CA HIS A 206 9.57 0.63 25.43
C HIS A 206 9.74 0.37 23.93
N ILE A 207 8.85 0.92 23.09
CA ILE A 207 8.99 0.82 21.64
C ILE A 207 10.22 1.62 21.22
N TYR A 208 11.10 0.99 20.45
CA TYR A 208 12.27 1.65 19.90
C TYR A 208 11.85 2.82 19.01
N MET A 209 12.43 3.99 19.26
CA MET A 209 12.22 5.19 18.49
C MET A 209 13.56 5.64 17.89
N ASP A 210 13.59 5.88 16.58
CA ASP A 210 14.82 6.38 15.97
C ASP A 210 15.03 7.88 16.15
N SER A 211 16.18 8.37 15.65
CA SER A 211 16.56 9.78 15.70
C SER A 211 15.59 10.73 14.98
N THR A 212 14.67 10.22 14.16
CA THR A 212 13.62 11.03 13.51
C THR A 212 12.34 11.13 14.33
N GLY A 213 12.25 10.38 15.43
CA GLY A 213 11.03 10.23 16.21
C GLY A 213 10.08 9.17 15.63
N PHE A 214 10.56 8.27 14.77
CA PHE A 214 9.73 7.20 14.24
C PHE A 214 9.72 6.00 15.19
N GLU A 215 8.53 5.66 15.66
CA GLU A 215 8.29 4.47 16.48
C GLU A 215 8.25 3.20 15.61
N TYR A 216 9.03 2.20 16.00
CA TYR A 216 9.06 0.90 15.33
C TYR A 216 7.92 -0.02 15.79
N ASP A 217 6.69 0.51 15.82
CA ASP A 217 5.43 -0.24 15.91
C ASP A 217 4.67 -0.12 14.58
N ILE A 218 4.83 -1.13 13.72
CA ILE A 218 4.20 -1.12 12.40
C ILE A 218 3.12 -2.18 12.27
N THR A 219 2.07 -1.86 11.51
CA THR A 219 1.00 -2.80 11.18
C THR A 219 1.03 -3.13 9.69
N LEU A 220 1.19 -4.41 9.37
CA LEU A 220 1.06 -4.94 8.01
C LEU A 220 -0.33 -5.54 7.85
N THR A 221 -1.08 -5.11 6.84
CA THR A 221 -2.45 -5.56 6.63
C THR A 221 -2.58 -6.37 5.35
N ARG A 222 -3.28 -7.50 5.41
CA ARG A 222 -3.67 -8.29 4.25
C ARG A 222 -5.18 -8.39 4.20
N ILE A 223 -5.76 -7.86 3.12
CA ILE A 223 -7.21 -7.85 2.89
C ILE A 223 -7.49 -8.61 1.60
N ASP A 224 -8.13 -9.75 1.73
CA ASP A 224 -8.70 -10.50 0.63
C ASP A 224 -10.22 -10.41 0.73
N LEU A 225 -10.80 -9.59 -0.16
CA LEU A 225 -12.25 -9.39 -0.23
C LEU A 225 -12.97 -10.62 -0.79
N THR A 226 -12.29 -11.46 -1.56
CA THR A 226 -12.89 -12.64 -2.20
C THR A 226 -13.10 -13.77 -1.21
N ASN A 227 -12.15 -13.95 -0.29
CA ASN A 227 -12.22 -14.96 0.78
C ASN A 227 -12.58 -14.38 2.15
N ASN A 228 -12.96 -13.09 2.21
CA ASN A 228 -13.25 -12.34 3.44
C ASN A 228 -12.16 -12.50 4.52
N ARG A 229 -10.89 -12.51 4.11
CA ARG A 229 -9.75 -12.62 5.02
C ARG A 229 -9.22 -11.23 5.30
N ASN A 230 -9.23 -10.84 6.58
CA ASN A 230 -8.60 -9.61 7.04
C ASN A 230 -7.62 -9.95 8.15
N GLU A 231 -6.34 -10.01 7.80
CA GLU A 231 -5.29 -10.35 8.73
C GLU A 231 -4.41 -9.13 8.98
N ARG A 232 -4.09 -8.88 10.26
CA ARG A 232 -3.18 -7.81 10.65
C ARG A 232 -1.99 -8.37 11.39
N TYR A 233 -0.81 -7.94 10.97
CA TYR A 233 0.47 -8.35 11.50
C TYR A 233 1.12 -7.14 12.16
N HIS A 234 1.11 -7.08 13.48
CA HIS A 234 1.84 -6.07 14.23
C HIS A 234 3.28 -6.54 14.39
N LEU A 235 4.23 -5.70 14.00
CA LEU A 235 5.65 -5.95 14.13
C LEU A 235 6.25 -4.81 14.94
N ARG A 236 6.80 -5.16 16.11
CA ARG A 236 7.30 -4.21 17.11
C ARG A 236 8.76 -4.48 17.41
N LEU A 237 9.56 -3.42 17.46
CA LEU A 237 10.93 -3.45 17.99
C LEU A 237 10.91 -2.75 19.34
N TYR A 238 11.38 -3.44 20.37
CA TYR A 238 11.47 -2.90 21.73
C TYR A 238 12.91 -2.62 22.11
N GLU A 239 13.09 -1.65 23.00
CA GLU A 239 14.34 -1.22 23.62
C GLU A 239 14.18 -1.23 25.15
N SER A 240 15.17 -1.75 25.88
CA SER A 240 15.14 -1.82 27.34
C SER A 240 15.39 -0.47 28.00
N HIS A 241 14.76 -0.23 29.14
CA HIS A 241 15.03 0.95 29.98
C HIS A 241 16.40 0.93 30.66
N THR A 242 17.08 -0.22 30.69
CA THR A 242 18.40 -0.39 31.29
C THR A 242 19.52 0.02 30.34
N GLU A 243 20.62 0.53 30.88
CA GLU A 243 21.88 0.73 30.17
C GLU A 243 22.87 -0.39 30.52
N PRO A 244 23.52 -1.04 29.54
CA PRO A 244 23.40 -0.83 28.09
C PRO A 244 22.04 -1.27 27.54
N HIS A 245 21.54 -0.55 26.55
CA HIS A 245 20.26 -0.88 25.92
C HIS A 245 20.31 -2.23 25.23
N THR A 246 19.24 -2.99 25.42
CA THR A 246 19.01 -4.27 24.78
C THR A 246 17.67 -4.26 24.05
N TYR A 247 17.55 -5.09 23.02
CA TYR A 247 16.47 -5.00 22.05
C TYR A 247 15.80 -6.36 21.84
N CYS A 248 14.54 -6.34 21.45
CA CYS A 248 13.84 -7.55 21.02
C CYS A 248 12.80 -7.25 19.94
N THR A 249 12.49 -8.24 19.11
CA THR A 249 11.47 -8.12 18.06
C THR A 249 10.30 -9.01 18.38
N HIS A 250 9.14 -8.38 18.50
CA HIS A 250 7.88 -9.02 18.84
C HIS A 250 6.91 -8.92 17.67
N ILE A 251 6.11 -9.97 17.52
CA ILE A 251 5.09 -10.08 16.50
C ILE A 251 3.78 -10.46 17.12
N ARG A 252 2.71 -9.83 16.62
CA ARG A 252 1.34 -10.24 16.91
C ARG A 252 0.55 -10.36 15.61
N LEU A 253 0.14 -11.57 15.28
CA LEU A 253 -0.78 -11.85 14.17
C LEU A 253 -2.21 -11.92 14.70
N SER A 254 -3.09 -11.07 14.18
CA SER A 254 -4.52 -11.12 14.44
C SER A 254 -5.29 -11.51 13.19
N LYS A 255 -6.30 -12.37 13.37
CA LYS A 255 -7.25 -12.77 12.33
C LYS A 255 -8.67 -12.73 12.88
N PRO A 256 -9.72 -12.60 12.05
CA PRO A 256 -11.07 -12.36 12.53
C PRO A 256 -11.68 -13.55 13.29
N SER A 257 -11.20 -14.76 13.01
CA SER A 257 -11.74 -16.02 13.53
C SER A 257 -10.75 -16.83 14.38
N GLU A 258 -9.57 -16.26 14.69
CA GLU A 258 -8.55 -16.92 15.52
C GLU A 258 -8.11 -15.97 16.63
N LEU A 259 -7.76 -16.51 17.79
CA LEU A 259 -7.10 -15.73 18.83
C LEU A 259 -5.78 -15.15 18.29
N PRO A 260 -5.40 -13.91 18.69
CA PRO A 260 -4.14 -13.33 18.29
C PRO A 260 -2.97 -14.24 18.67
N LYS A 261 -2.10 -14.53 17.72
CA LYS A 261 -0.88 -15.31 17.94
C LYS A 261 0.28 -14.34 18.13
N THR A 262 0.85 -14.35 19.33
CA THR A 262 2.04 -13.60 19.71
C THR A 262 3.27 -14.48 19.55
N GLN A 263 4.37 -13.91 19.06
CA GLN A 263 5.65 -14.60 18.96
C GLN A 263 6.78 -13.60 19.20
N LEU A 264 7.66 -13.95 20.13
CA LEU A 264 8.95 -13.29 20.27
C LEU A 264 9.93 -13.94 19.28
N LEU A 265 10.39 -13.18 18.28
CA LEU A 265 11.29 -13.74 17.26
C LEU A 265 12.74 -13.73 17.66
N VAL A 266 13.12 -12.65 18.34
CA VAL A 266 14.48 -12.44 18.81
C VAL A 266 14.37 -12.40 20.32
N PRO A 267 15.12 -13.25 21.05
CA PRO A 267 15.02 -13.33 22.49
C PRO A 267 15.27 -11.96 23.14
N LEU A 268 14.66 -11.78 24.32
CA LEU A 268 14.89 -10.61 25.17
C LEU A 268 16.41 -10.45 25.43
N ALA A 269 16.84 -9.21 25.64
CA ALA A 269 18.24 -8.85 25.84
C ALA A 269 19.19 -8.99 24.62
N SER A 270 18.68 -8.96 23.38
CA SER A 270 19.53 -9.07 22.17
C SER A 270 20.16 -7.73 21.74
N PRO A 271 21.31 -7.73 21.04
CA PRO A 271 21.85 -6.49 20.48
C PRO A 271 20.97 -5.96 19.35
N PHE A 272 21.00 -4.62 19.14
CA PHE A 272 20.17 -3.93 18.16
C PHE A 272 20.24 -4.56 16.77
N SER A 273 21.45 -4.87 16.30
CA SER A 273 21.68 -5.45 14.97
C SER A 273 20.94 -6.77 14.75
N THR A 274 20.83 -7.60 15.80
CA THR A 274 20.14 -8.90 15.72
C THR A 274 18.62 -8.71 15.72
N ALA A 275 18.11 -7.86 16.61
CA ALA A 275 16.69 -7.52 16.66
C ALA A 275 16.24 -6.87 15.34
N PHE A 276 16.97 -5.86 14.86
CA PHE A 276 16.65 -5.17 13.62
C PHE A 276 16.74 -6.08 12.37
N ARG A 277 17.68 -7.02 12.33
CA ARG A 277 17.72 -8.05 11.28
C ARG A 277 16.50 -8.95 11.32
N GLY A 278 16.09 -9.41 12.51
CA GLY A 278 14.86 -10.18 12.70
C GLY A 278 13.62 -9.44 12.20
N PHE A 279 13.52 -8.16 12.56
CA PHE A 279 12.49 -7.24 12.08
C PHE A 279 12.47 -7.16 10.54
N CYS A 280 13.60 -6.86 9.92
CA CYS A 280 13.73 -6.75 8.46
C CYS A 280 13.39 -8.05 7.74
N ASN A 281 13.81 -9.19 8.29
CA ASN A 281 13.55 -10.50 7.70
C ASN A 281 12.06 -10.80 7.64
N VAL A 282 11.31 -10.50 8.71
CA VAL A 282 9.87 -10.70 8.70
C VAL A 282 9.16 -9.71 7.82
N PHE A 283 9.56 -8.44 7.86
CA PHE A 283 9.01 -7.44 6.95
C PHE A 283 9.14 -7.92 5.50
N ARG A 284 10.33 -8.38 5.10
CA ARG A 284 10.59 -8.93 3.77
C ARG A 284 9.77 -10.18 3.47
N LYS A 285 9.72 -11.15 4.38
CA LYS A 285 8.97 -12.42 4.19
C LYS A 285 7.46 -12.17 4.04
N ARG A 286 6.92 -11.14 4.70
CA ARG A 286 5.48 -10.80 4.66
C ARG A 286 5.09 -9.86 3.53
N THR A 287 5.93 -8.87 3.21
CA THR A 287 5.60 -7.81 2.23
C THR A 287 6.26 -7.99 0.86
N LEU A 288 7.28 -8.85 0.76
CA LEU A 288 8.16 -9.00 -0.42
C LEU A 288 8.98 -7.74 -0.76
N LEU A 289 9.06 -6.80 0.16
CA LEU A 289 9.85 -5.58 0.07
C LEU A 289 11.01 -5.64 1.06
N LEU A 290 12.16 -5.10 0.68
CA LEU A 290 13.17 -4.73 1.66
C LEU A 290 12.62 -3.58 2.53
N TRP A 291 13.15 -3.42 3.74
CA TRP A 291 12.76 -2.32 4.61
C TRP A 291 12.94 -0.95 3.93
N ASP A 292 13.98 -0.82 3.12
CA ASP A 292 14.30 0.40 2.37
C ASP A 292 13.28 0.69 1.26
N GLU A 293 12.66 -0.37 0.72
CA GLU A 293 11.67 -0.31 -0.35
C GLU A 293 10.24 -0.20 0.18
N ARG A 294 10.06 0.01 1.49
CA ARG A 294 8.75 -0.04 2.17
C ARG A 294 7.69 0.90 1.58
N PHE A 295 8.10 1.95 0.86
CA PHE A 295 7.19 2.89 0.20
C PHE A 295 6.85 2.51 -1.25
N GLU A 296 7.51 1.50 -1.81
CA GLU A 296 7.40 1.09 -3.21
C GLU A 296 6.46 -0.11 -3.37
N ARG A 297 5.18 0.08 -3.04
CA ARG A 297 4.16 -0.99 -3.12
C ARG A 297 4.10 -1.71 -4.48
N ARG A 298 4.49 -1.04 -5.57
CA ARG A 298 4.52 -1.65 -6.91
C ARG A 298 5.56 -2.76 -7.03
N LEU A 299 6.70 -2.66 -6.34
CA LEU A 299 7.74 -3.69 -6.36
C LEU A 299 7.22 -5.01 -5.78
N ALA A 300 6.47 -4.96 -4.68
CA ALA A 300 5.85 -6.14 -4.07
C ALA A 300 4.95 -6.88 -5.07
N MET A 301 4.19 -6.14 -5.87
CA MET A 301 3.29 -6.70 -6.88
C MET A 301 4.03 -7.31 -8.08
N SER A 302 5.25 -6.86 -8.36
CA SER A 302 6.10 -7.44 -9.42
C SER A 302 6.85 -8.70 -8.96
N ARG A 303 7.12 -8.83 -7.65
CA ARG A 303 7.87 -9.94 -7.05
C ARG A 303 6.99 -11.09 -6.57
N LYS A 304 5.68 -10.88 -6.46
CA LYS A 304 4.76 -11.91 -5.96
C LYS A 304 4.67 -13.09 -6.94
N LEU A 305 4.63 -14.29 -6.38
CA LEU A 305 4.29 -15.50 -7.13
C LEU A 305 2.76 -15.62 -7.29
N PRO A 306 2.27 -16.37 -8.31
CA PRO A 306 0.84 -16.67 -8.44
C PRO A 306 0.28 -17.29 -7.15
N GLY A 307 -0.85 -16.78 -6.66
CA GLY A 307 -1.47 -17.23 -5.41
C GLY A 307 -0.86 -16.67 -4.13
N GLN A 308 0.21 -15.87 -4.22
CA GLN A 308 0.79 -15.19 -3.07
C GLN A 308 0.23 -13.76 -2.94
N GLU A 309 -0.46 -13.50 -1.84
CA GLU A 309 -0.91 -12.15 -1.48
C GLU A 309 -0.02 -11.59 -0.37
N PRO A 310 0.90 -10.66 -0.69
CA PRO A 310 1.77 -10.04 0.31
C PRO A 310 0.97 -9.10 1.22
N TYR A 311 1.42 -8.98 2.46
CA TYR A 311 0.92 -7.96 3.37
C TYR A 311 1.33 -6.58 2.86
N VAL A 312 0.46 -5.60 3.11
CA VAL A 312 0.67 -4.21 2.73
C VAL A 312 1.07 -3.41 3.96
N TYR A 313 2.23 -2.77 3.90
CA TYR A 313 2.62 -1.73 4.85
C TYR A 313 1.93 -0.41 4.50
N LEU A 314 1.32 0.22 5.51
CA LEU A 314 0.75 1.56 5.39
C LEU A 314 1.69 2.52 6.12
N PRO A 315 2.34 3.46 5.41
CA PRO A 315 3.21 4.43 6.06
C PRO A 315 2.39 5.41 6.91
N PRO A 316 2.99 6.03 7.93
CA PRO A 316 2.34 7.08 8.71
C PRO A 316 1.79 8.21 7.83
N PRO A 317 0.74 8.92 8.28
CA PRO A 317 0.19 10.10 7.62
C PRO A 317 1.25 11.12 7.17
N ALA A 318 0.91 11.90 6.15
CA ALA A 318 1.83 12.89 5.60
C ALA A 318 2.12 14.00 6.64
N GLY A 319 3.37 14.08 7.10
CA GLY A 319 3.83 15.04 8.11
C GLY A 319 4.43 14.37 9.35
N GLU A 320 4.17 13.08 9.54
CA GLU A 320 4.76 12.27 10.61
C GLU A 320 6.11 11.66 10.18
N PRO A 321 7.01 11.38 11.14
CA PRO A 321 8.30 10.76 10.85
C PRO A 321 8.10 9.39 10.18
N ARG A 322 9.00 9.05 9.25
CA ARG A 322 8.91 7.85 8.40
C ARG A 322 10.02 6.83 8.64
N GLY A 323 10.81 7.12 9.66
CA GLY A 323 11.98 6.40 10.09
C GLY A 323 13.19 6.64 9.21
N VAL A 324 14.36 6.71 9.84
CA VAL A 324 15.65 6.66 9.16
C VAL A 324 15.91 5.26 8.64
N LEU A 325 16.62 5.19 7.51
CA LEU A 325 17.36 3.99 7.16
C LEU A 325 18.57 3.97 8.11
N PRO A 326 18.72 3.00 9.02
CA PRO A 326 19.88 2.97 9.88
C PRO A 326 21.12 2.71 9.03
N GLU A 327 21.83 3.78 8.66
CA GLU A 327 23.10 3.77 7.93
C GLU A 327 24.20 3.00 8.70
N MET A 328 23.97 2.72 9.98
CA MET A 328 24.95 2.13 10.91
C MET A 328 24.80 0.62 11.16
N ALA A 329 23.85 -0.09 10.55
CA ALA A 329 23.66 -1.53 10.82
C ALA A 329 24.27 -2.49 9.77
N LEU A 330 24.89 -1.95 8.72
CA LEU A 330 25.56 -2.72 7.67
C LEU A 330 26.97 -2.18 7.42
N THR A 331 27.84 -2.24 8.44
CA THR A 331 29.27 -2.40 8.14
C THR A 331 29.41 -3.73 7.41
N LYS A 332 29.60 -3.67 6.08
CA LYS A 332 29.96 -4.84 5.28
C LYS A 332 31.23 -5.43 5.91
N PRO A 333 31.25 -6.70 6.37
CA PRO A 333 32.52 -7.36 6.58
C PRO A 333 33.20 -7.44 5.21
N HIS A 334 34.34 -6.77 5.10
CA HIS A 334 35.27 -7.01 4.02
C HIS A 334 35.68 -8.48 4.10
N GLY A 335 35.35 -9.23 3.03
CA GLY A 335 35.90 -10.55 2.74
C GLY A 335 35.50 -11.67 3.68
N ASP A 336 34.51 -12.47 3.29
CA ASP A 336 34.78 -13.90 3.08
C ASP A 336 33.64 -14.54 2.26
N ASN A 337 34.00 -15.52 1.43
CA ASN A 337 33.08 -16.35 0.69
C ASN A 337 32.40 -17.33 1.66
N GLY A 338 31.07 -17.25 1.82
CA GLY A 338 30.36 -18.16 2.72
C GLY A 338 28.88 -18.26 2.42
N VAL A 339 28.56 -19.29 1.64
CA VAL A 339 27.26 -19.97 1.44
C VAL A 339 26.10 -19.45 2.30
N CYS A 340 25.06 -18.95 1.65
CA CYS A 340 23.73 -18.84 2.25
C CYS A 340 23.15 -20.24 2.44
N GLU A 341 23.32 -20.83 3.61
CA GLU A 341 22.53 -21.98 4.02
C GLU A 341 21.18 -21.51 4.58
N ASP A 342 20.13 -22.06 3.97
CA ASP A 342 18.77 -22.07 4.45
C ASP A 342 18.71 -22.59 5.89
N PHE A 343 18.09 -21.82 6.78
CA PHE A 343 17.52 -22.37 8.01
C PHE A 343 16.04 -22.00 8.11
N ILE A 344 15.28 -23.07 8.38
CA ILE A 344 13.85 -23.33 8.28
C ILE A 344 12.96 -22.29 8.97
#